data_AF-A0A450VEZ0-F1
#
_entry.id   AF-A0A450VEZ0-F1
#
_cell.length_a   1.000
_cell.length_b   1.000
_cell.length_c   1.000
_cell.angle_alpha   90.00
_cell.angle_beta   90.00
_cell.angle_gamma   90.00
#
_symmetry.space_group_name_H-M   'P 1'
#
loop_
_entity.id
_entity.type
_entity.pdbx_description
1 polymer ?
#
loop_
_entity_poly.entity_id
_entity_poly.type
_entity_poly.pdbx_seq_one_letter_code
_entity_poly.pdbx_strand_id
1 'polypeptide(L)'
;KTIPGDLPRIDFYHWILVDIPTSTTRIEAGEYSTGVTARGKAGPDAPHGTRQGVTDFTQWFAGDAEMGGQYFGYDGPCPPWNDSITHNYHFTLYAIDVARSPVEGTFDGETVKKAIDGHILSQIRITGTYSLNPNL
;
A
#
# COMPACT_ATOMS: atom_id res chain seq x y z
N LYS A 1 15.65 22.19 7.52
CA LYS A 1 14.80 22.03 8.74
C LYS A 1 14.49 20.55 8.86
N THR A 2 14.73 19.92 10.01
CA THR A 2 14.50 18.47 10.24
C THR A 2 13.09 18.23 10.76
N ILE A 3 12.45 17.11 10.37
CA ILE A 3 11.19 16.64 10.94
C ILE A 3 11.53 15.87 12.23
N PRO A 4 11.07 16.32 13.40
CA PRO A 4 11.32 15.62 14.67
C PRO A 4 10.73 14.20 14.70
N GLY A 5 11.42 13.29 15.39
CA GLY A 5 11.02 11.89 15.50
C GLY A 5 9.87 11.64 16.48
N ASP A 6 9.58 12.60 17.35
CA ASP A 6 8.47 12.59 18.32
C ASP A 6 7.15 13.13 17.75
N LEU A 7 7.18 13.66 16.52
CA LEU A 7 5.95 14.07 15.83
C LEU A 7 5.06 12.83 15.58
N PRO A 8 3.74 12.92 15.82
CA PRO A 8 2.81 11.83 15.52
C PRO A 8 2.93 11.35 14.07
N ARG A 9 2.90 10.03 13.88
CA ARG A 9 2.92 9.38 12.57
C ARG A 9 1.55 8.79 12.26
N ILE A 10 1.25 8.65 10.98
CA ILE A 10 0.07 7.96 10.47
C ILE A 10 0.53 6.75 9.65
N ASP A 11 -0.36 5.77 9.50
CA ASP A 11 -0.17 4.74 8.48
C ASP A 11 -0.31 5.39 7.10
N PHE A 12 0.61 5.04 6.19
CA PHE A 12 0.55 5.41 4.79
C PHE A 12 0.51 4.12 3.95
N TYR A 13 -0.62 3.86 3.30
CA TYR A 13 -0.83 2.67 2.51
C TYR A 13 -0.14 2.80 1.15
N HIS A 14 0.97 2.08 0.98
CA HIS A 14 1.72 2.00 -0.28
C HIS A 14 1.16 0.97 -1.26
N TRP A 15 0.40 -0.02 -0.78
CA TRP A 15 -0.20 -1.07 -1.59
C TRP A 15 -1.36 -1.72 -0.86
N ILE A 16 -2.45 -1.96 -1.58
CA ILE A 16 -3.59 -2.77 -1.12
C ILE A 16 -3.88 -3.78 -2.23
N LEU A 17 -3.76 -5.07 -1.92
CA LEU A 17 -4.08 -6.17 -2.82
C LEU A 17 -5.04 -7.13 -2.12
N VAL A 18 -6.17 -7.42 -2.75
CA VAL A 18 -7.19 -8.35 -2.26
C VAL A 18 -7.48 -9.45 -3.29
N ASP A 19 -8.13 -10.51 -2.82
CA ASP A 19 -8.54 -11.67 -3.63
C ASP A 19 -7.37 -12.42 -4.28
N ILE A 20 -6.25 -12.51 -3.56
CA ILE A 20 -5.11 -13.34 -3.94
C ILE A 20 -5.58 -14.81 -3.98
N PRO A 21 -5.44 -15.52 -5.11
CA PRO A 21 -5.81 -16.93 -5.18
C PRO A 21 -5.09 -17.77 -4.13
N THR A 22 -5.76 -18.76 -3.55
CA THR A 22 -5.16 -19.64 -2.53
C THR A 22 -4.03 -20.53 -3.07
N SER A 23 -3.94 -20.67 -4.40
CA SER A 23 -2.84 -21.34 -5.09
C SER A 23 -1.59 -20.46 -5.24
N THR A 24 -1.67 -19.16 -4.95
CA THR A 24 -0.54 -18.23 -5.05
C THR A 24 0.45 -18.51 -3.93
N THR A 25 1.68 -18.86 -4.31
CA THR A 25 2.78 -19.18 -3.38
C THR A 25 3.87 -18.11 -3.36
N ARG A 26 3.84 -17.17 -4.30
CA ARG A 26 4.78 -16.05 -4.41
C ARG A 26 4.18 -14.95 -5.27
N ILE A 27 4.70 -13.74 -5.09
CA ILE A 27 4.53 -12.60 -5.99
C ILE A 27 5.94 -12.18 -6.38
N GLU A 28 6.24 -12.17 -7.68
CA GLU A 28 7.57 -11.85 -8.18
C GLU A 28 7.89 -10.36 -8.01
N ALA A 29 9.18 -10.05 -7.89
CA ALA A 29 9.63 -8.67 -7.86
C ALA A 29 9.19 -7.95 -9.14
N GLY A 30 8.47 -6.84 -8.98
CA GLY A 30 7.99 -6.03 -10.10
C GLY A 30 6.70 -6.51 -10.76
N GLU A 31 6.12 -7.64 -10.32
CA GLU A 31 4.93 -8.25 -10.95
C GLU A 31 3.73 -7.29 -11.00
N TYR A 32 3.50 -6.55 -9.91
CA TYR A 32 2.39 -5.60 -9.79
C TYR A 32 2.79 -4.14 -10.02
N SER A 33 4.08 -3.84 -10.10
CA SER A 33 4.58 -2.48 -10.26
C SER A 33 6.06 -2.46 -10.62
N THR A 34 6.41 -1.81 -11.73
CA THR A 34 7.80 -1.57 -12.16
C THR A 34 8.28 -0.15 -11.84
N GLY A 35 7.45 0.67 -11.17
CA GLY A 35 7.77 2.04 -10.83
C GLY A 35 6.55 2.91 -10.59
N VAL A 36 6.79 4.20 -10.38
CA VAL A 36 5.74 5.20 -10.21
C VAL A 36 5.11 5.55 -11.57
N THR A 37 3.79 5.64 -11.62
CA THR A 37 3.03 6.04 -12.81
C THR A 37 2.33 7.35 -12.51
N ALA A 38 2.59 8.38 -13.33
CA ALA A 38 1.90 9.67 -13.20
C ALA A 38 0.39 9.47 -13.31
N ARG A 39 -0.36 10.15 -12.43
CA ARG A 39 -1.84 10.02 -12.30
C ARG A 39 -2.33 8.67 -11.80
N GLY A 40 -1.42 7.81 -11.30
CA GLY A 40 -1.73 6.52 -10.71
C GLY A 40 -1.86 5.38 -11.73
N LYS A 41 -1.75 4.14 -11.23
CA LYS A 41 -1.98 2.93 -12.04
C LYS A 41 -3.48 2.65 -12.12
N ALA A 42 -3.88 1.88 -13.13
CA ALA A 42 -5.27 1.45 -13.28
C ALA A 42 -5.69 0.42 -12.21
N GLY A 43 -6.99 0.38 -11.94
CA GLY A 43 -7.63 -0.57 -11.04
C GLY A 43 -9.17 -0.41 -11.09
N PRO A 44 -9.93 -1.12 -10.24
CA PRO A 44 -9.44 -2.02 -9.20
C PRO A 44 -8.95 -3.37 -9.76
N ASP A 45 -9.34 -3.75 -10.98
CA ASP A 45 -8.91 -5.02 -11.58
C ASP A 45 -7.39 -5.08 -11.74
N ALA A 46 -6.80 -6.22 -11.37
CA ALA A 46 -5.36 -6.43 -11.38
C ALA A 46 -5.03 -7.85 -11.90
N PRO A 47 -3.74 -8.17 -12.16
CA PRO A 47 -3.34 -9.50 -12.64
C PRO A 47 -3.88 -10.64 -11.77
N HIS A 48 -3.97 -11.84 -12.37
CA HIS A 48 -4.34 -13.08 -11.67
C HIS A 48 -5.73 -13.08 -11.01
N GLY A 49 -6.64 -12.20 -11.47
CA GLY A 49 -7.99 -12.08 -10.90
C GLY A 49 -8.03 -11.39 -9.53
N THR A 50 -6.91 -10.77 -9.13
CA THR A 50 -6.84 -9.96 -7.91
C THR A 50 -7.47 -8.59 -8.12
N ARG A 51 -7.74 -7.88 -7.01
CA ARG A 51 -8.15 -6.47 -7.04
C ARG A 51 -7.22 -5.61 -6.19
N GLN A 52 -7.02 -4.37 -6.59
CA GLN A 52 -6.20 -3.40 -5.88
C GLN A 52 -7.05 -2.24 -5.37
N GLY A 53 -6.73 -1.77 -4.17
CA GLY A 53 -7.33 -0.58 -3.59
C GLY A 53 -6.59 0.70 -3.98
N VAL A 54 -7.21 1.85 -3.73
CA VAL A 54 -6.52 3.14 -3.82
C VAL A 54 -5.63 3.35 -2.61
N THR A 55 -4.42 3.84 -2.87
CA THR A 55 -3.38 4.17 -1.90
C THR A 55 -3.48 5.62 -1.46
N ASP A 56 -2.76 5.96 -0.39
CA ASP A 56 -2.69 7.34 0.12
C ASP A 56 -2.01 8.31 -0.83
N PHE A 57 -1.31 7.81 -1.87
CA PHE A 57 -0.83 8.65 -2.97
C PHE A 57 -1.96 9.41 -3.69
N THR A 58 -3.18 8.86 -3.68
CA THR A 58 -4.38 9.55 -4.19
C THR A 58 -4.63 10.88 -3.47
N GLN A 59 -4.51 10.88 -2.15
CA GLN A 59 -4.67 12.10 -1.34
C GLN A 59 -3.41 12.96 -1.39
N TRP A 60 -2.22 12.35 -1.39
CA TRP A 60 -0.94 13.05 -1.46
C TRP A 60 -0.80 13.92 -2.71
N PHE A 61 -1.21 13.41 -3.88
CA PHE A 61 -1.16 14.13 -5.16
C PHE A 61 -2.46 14.86 -5.49
N ALA A 62 -3.41 14.96 -4.55
CA ALA A 62 -4.68 15.64 -4.80
C ALA A 62 -4.43 17.14 -5.12
N GLY A 63 -4.97 17.59 -6.25
CA GLY A 63 -4.79 18.97 -6.73
C GLY A 63 -3.51 19.22 -7.52
N ASP A 64 -2.61 18.24 -7.63
CA ASP A 64 -1.46 18.32 -8.53
C ASP A 64 -1.93 18.16 -10.00
N ALA A 65 -1.53 19.08 -10.89
CA ALA A 65 -1.98 19.08 -12.27
C ALA A 65 -1.41 17.92 -13.11
N GLU A 66 -0.21 17.46 -12.76
CA GLU A 66 0.52 16.40 -13.48
C GLU A 66 0.30 15.04 -12.83
N MET A 67 0.19 15.02 -11.50
CA MET A 67 0.13 13.81 -10.69
C MET A 67 -1.26 13.50 -10.15
N GLY A 68 -2.23 14.43 -10.17
CA GLY A 68 -3.57 14.17 -9.64
C GLY A 68 -4.26 13.00 -10.35
N GLY A 69 -4.75 12.03 -9.56
CA GLY A 69 -5.43 10.83 -10.05
C GLY A 69 -5.74 9.83 -8.92
N GLN A 70 -6.37 8.70 -9.28
CA GLN A 70 -6.56 7.58 -8.36
C GLN A 70 -5.35 6.65 -8.45
N TYR A 71 -4.69 6.42 -7.32
CA TYR A 71 -3.47 5.62 -7.26
C TYR A 71 -3.78 4.20 -6.80
N PHE A 72 -4.06 3.32 -7.75
CA PHE A 72 -4.03 1.88 -7.51
C PHE A 72 -2.60 1.33 -7.63
N GLY A 73 -2.40 0.11 -7.14
CA GLY A 73 -1.12 -0.57 -7.26
C GLY A 73 -0.10 -0.20 -6.20
N TYR A 74 1.06 -0.85 -6.25
CA TYR A 74 2.17 -0.53 -5.37
C TYR A 74 2.95 0.67 -5.90
N ASP A 75 3.19 1.65 -5.04
CA ASP A 75 4.16 2.73 -5.25
C ASP A 75 5.13 2.76 -4.07
N GLY A 76 6.43 2.82 -4.37
CA GLY A 76 7.48 2.52 -3.39
C GLY A 76 7.72 3.60 -2.32
N PRO A 77 8.68 3.34 -1.41
CA PRO A 77 9.14 4.28 -0.40
C PRO A 77 9.56 5.64 -0.97
N CYS A 78 9.03 6.73 -0.41
CA CYS A 78 9.51 8.09 -0.67
C CYS A 78 9.44 8.92 0.64
N PRO A 79 10.17 8.53 1.70
CA PRO A 79 10.11 9.23 2.97
C PRO A 79 10.73 10.63 2.84
N PRO A 80 10.33 11.64 3.63
CA PRO A 80 10.94 12.95 3.55
C PRO A 80 12.46 12.90 3.76
N TRP A 81 13.22 13.57 2.90
CA TRP A 81 14.70 13.62 2.96
C TRP A 81 15.24 14.24 4.25
N ASN A 82 14.39 14.94 5.00
CA ASN A 82 14.72 15.62 6.25
C ASN A 82 14.05 14.98 7.48
N ASP A 83 13.53 13.75 7.38
CA ASP A 83 12.99 13.03 8.53
C ASP A 83 14.11 12.50 9.44
N SER A 84 13.96 12.67 10.76
CA SER A 84 14.95 12.23 11.75
C SER A 84 14.79 10.78 12.18
N ILE A 85 13.81 10.06 11.63
CA ILE A 85 13.64 8.62 11.86
C ILE A 85 13.67 7.85 10.55
N THR A 86 14.15 6.60 10.62
CA THR A 86 14.00 5.62 9.54
C THR A 86 12.55 5.17 9.47
N HIS A 87 11.97 5.13 8.25
CA HIS A 87 10.60 4.68 8.04
C HIS A 87 10.55 3.14 7.97
N ASN A 88 9.49 2.57 8.54
CA ASN A 88 9.19 1.13 8.49
C ASN A 88 8.10 0.87 7.46
N TYR A 89 8.39 0.00 6.49
CA TYR A 89 7.47 -0.40 5.43
C TYR A 89 6.98 -1.82 5.72
N HIS A 90 5.76 -1.90 6.25
CA HIS A 90 5.12 -3.14 6.63
C HIS A 90 4.38 -3.77 5.44
N PHE A 91 4.85 -4.92 4.96
CA PHE A 91 4.06 -5.77 4.07
C PHE A 91 3.41 -6.85 4.93
N THR A 92 2.09 -6.76 5.10
CA THR A 92 1.31 -7.71 5.91
C THR A 92 0.44 -8.56 4.99
N LEU A 93 0.60 -9.89 5.08
CA LEU A 93 -0.26 -10.85 4.40
C LEU A 93 -1.27 -11.40 5.40
N TYR A 94 -2.54 -11.38 5.03
CA TYR A 94 -3.64 -11.94 5.82
C TYR A 94 -4.20 -13.17 5.10
N ALA A 95 -4.32 -14.28 5.82
CA ALA A 95 -5.15 -15.40 5.41
C ALA A 95 -6.55 -15.20 6.01
N ILE A 96 -7.59 -15.25 5.18
CA ILE A 96 -8.98 -14.97 5.59
C ILE A 96 -9.91 -16.14 5.24
N ASP A 97 -11.03 -16.26 5.95
CA ASP A 97 -12.00 -17.36 5.78
C ASP A 97 -13.11 -17.10 4.74
N VAL A 98 -13.07 -15.94 4.08
CA VAL A 98 -13.97 -15.59 2.98
C VAL A 98 -13.27 -15.74 1.63
N ALA A 99 -13.99 -16.30 0.65
CA ALA A 99 -13.44 -16.55 -0.68
C ALA A 99 -13.10 -15.27 -1.46
N ARG A 100 -13.73 -14.14 -1.09
CA ARG A 100 -13.53 -12.83 -1.70
C ARG A 100 -13.62 -11.77 -0.61
N SER A 101 -12.70 -10.81 -0.61
CA SER A 101 -12.70 -9.69 0.33
C SER A 101 -14.00 -8.90 0.19
N PRO A 102 -14.74 -8.63 1.28
CA PRO A 102 -16.07 -8.03 1.25
C PRO A 102 -16.01 -6.50 1.08
N VAL A 103 -15.34 -6.07 0.01
CA VAL A 103 -15.23 -4.68 -0.45
C VAL A 103 -15.64 -4.63 -1.92
N GLU A 104 -16.22 -3.51 -2.36
CA GLU A 104 -16.68 -3.31 -3.74
C GLU A 104 -16.29 -1.92 -4.24
N GLY A 105 -16.26 -1.75 -5.58
CA GLY A 105 -15.90 -0.49 -6.22
C GLY A 105 -14.48 -0.05 -5.88
N THR A 106 -14.32 1.24 -5.60
CA THR A 106 -13.07 1.83 -5.13
C THR A 106 -13.01 1.76 -3.60
N PHE A 107 -11.96 1.15 -3.06
CA PHE A 107 -11.75 0.94 -1.62
C PHE A 107 -10.31 1.27 -1.22
N ASP A 108 -10.11 1.63 0.04
CA ASP A 108 -8.80 1.93 0.64
C ASP A 108 -8.38 0.86 1.67
N GLY A 109 -7.17 1.02 2.21
CA GLY A 109 -6.58 0.06 3.15
C GLY A 109 -7.34 -0.05 4.47
N GLU A 110 -7.86 1.06 4.99
CA GLU A 110 -8.66 1.07 6.21
C GLU A 110 -10.00 0.35 6.02
N THR A 111 -10.64 0.55 4.87
CA THR A 111 -11.88 -0.15 4.49
C THR A 111 -11.63 -1.64 4.39
N VAL A 112 -10.56 -2.07 3.73
CA VAL A 112 -10.20 -3.50 3.62
C VAL A 112 -9.94 -4.10 5.00
N LYS A 113 -9.12 -3.44 5.85
CA LYS A 113 -8.82 -3.94 7.20
C LYS A 113 -10.07 -4.13 8.05
N LYS A 114 -11.01 -3.18 8.00
CA LYS A 114 -12.30 -3.31 8.70
C LYS A 114 -13.15 -4.42 8.11
N ALA A 115 -13.17 -4.56 6.80
CA ALA A 115 -13.98 -5.53 6.09
C ALA A 115 -13.53 -6.98 6.36
N ILE A 116 -12.23 -7.20 6.57
CA ILE A 116 -11.68 -8.52 6.92
C ILE A 116 -11.57 -8.75 8.43
N ASP A 117 -11.91 -7.76 9.26
CA ASP A 117 -11.90 -7.93 10.71
C ASP A 117 -12.90 -9.02 11.12
N GLY A 118 -12.47 -9.93 11.99
CA GLY A 118 -13.22 -11.15 12.32
C GLY A 118 -13.13 -12.29 11.29
N HIS A 119 -12.57 -12.06 10.09
CA HIS A 119 -12.34 -13.08 9.06
C HIS A 119 -10.88 -13.57 9.00
N ILE A 120 -9.96 -12.95 9.75
CA ILE A 120 -8.53 -13.28 9.73
C ILE A 120 -8.27 -14.62 10.44
N LEU A 121 -7.81 -15.61 9.68
CA LEU A 121 -7.36 -16.91 10.18
C LEU A 121 -5.90 -16.87 10.64
N SER A 122 -5.06 -16.11 9.94
CA SER A 122 -3.63 -15.94 10.25
C SER A 122 -3.07 -14.69 9.57
N GLN A 123 -1.96 -14.18 10.08
CA GLN A 123 -1.24 -13.07 9.46
C GLN A 123 0.27 -13.25 9.60
N ILE A 124 1.01 -12.70 8.64
CA ILE A 124 2.46 -12.56 8.72
C ILE A 124 2.85 -11.18 8.21
N ARG A 125 3.93 -10.63 8.78
CA ARG A 125 4.47 -9.33 8.38
C ARG A 125 5.96 -9.45 8.11
N ILE A 126 6.38 -8.86 7.00
CA ILE A 126 7.77 -8.49 6.78
C ILE A 126 7.90 -6.97 6.84
N THR A 127 9.02 -6.49 7.37
CA THR A 127 9.29 -5.06 7.53
C THR A 127 10.55 -4.70 6.79
N GLY A 128 10.43 -3.86 5.77
CA GLY A 128 11.57 -3.17 5.17
C GLY A 128 11.80 -1.82 5.87
N THR A 129 13.02 -1.30 5.79
CA THR A 129 13.36 0.02 6.35
C THR A 129 13.98 0.88 5.28
N TYR A 130 13.62 2.16 5.21
CA TYR A 130 14.22 3.10 4.26
C TYR A 130 14.27 4.52 4.81
N SER A 131 15.27 5.28 4.39
CA SER A 131 15.46 6.69 4.72
C SER A 131 16.07 7.40 3.51
N LEU A 132 15.61 8.62 3.24
CA LEU A 132 16.26 9.57 2.32
C LEU A 132 17.12 10.60 3.07
N ASN A 133 17.13 10.58 4.40
CA ASN A 133 18.00 11.45 5.19
C ASN A 133 19.43 10.87 5.23
N PRO A 134 20.43 11.56 4.64
CA PRO A 134 21.80 11.07 4.57
C PRO A 134 22.53 11.06 5.92
N ASN A 135 21.90 11.56 6.99
CA ASN A 135 22.49 11.63 8.33
C ASN A 135 22.00 10.50 9.27
N LEU A 136 21.21 9.54 8.76
CA LEU A 136 20.73 8.36 9.49
C LEU A 136 21.51 7.11 9.12
#